data_AF-A0A1H7JFQ5-F1
#
_entry.id   AF-A0A1H7JFQ5-F1
#
_cell.length_a   1.000
_cell.length_b   1.000
_cell.length_c   1.000
_cell.angle_alpha   90.00
_cell.angle_beta   90.00
_cell.angle_gamma   90.00
#
_symmetry.space_group_name_H-M   'P 1'
#
loop_
_entity.id
_entity.type
_entity.pdbx_description
1 polymer ?
#
loop_
_entity_poly.entity_id
_entity_poly.type
_entity_poly.pdbx_seq_one_letter_code
_entity_poly.pdbx_strand_id
1 'polypeptide(L)'
;MSEAATTLAGARKGRPSIVQRLVGRALARNLSCLIVPGPEVALVHSLDVVAAGMRFAATPRDANVLLVIGELSRKLDEATAVLYAQMPRPRAILVLGGPAPSSFPQADVAAGLSQAELIDATDRLQRVLAEGAFAASPEDFDAPVLQTRTEYVCPMHPEVVEEEPGSCHKCGMDLVAREAGGDKDEEETPPEHDHHHDHEHHNHEHHHGHDHDHHEHQNHHEHHQDHEHEHPHGHDHEHHQDHDHEHCHGHEHHEHDHGGHDHAGHDHGASGFMSMVEVTKDLPRSADGLAMDWLEVPFGPCFPGLPGGLKLMLTLDGDGVAEGQATSLVGMSAATKEIAAETFVERLTTAMPLAPLSYRLLACRAIEQAAGLEEDTATARACVSALERERIASHLGWLVLLGRQLGFAWLTRRATTLQLDSRCATREQLVALRPALRALTARLERTPLLKARLKGIGTLPVDSYDLRGPVARAASSAEDVRQTDAIYRELGFETRTGEGGDAWARLRQRLGEITASLDLIEAAGEPRLPILRDIGGASGTGEASVETPRGRADLRLTLEHGQVISFQLDTACNHNIGLVANLVEGQELGDALVAVGSLDLSPWEVSS
;
A
#
# COMPACT_ATOMS: atom_id res chain seq x y z
N MET A 1 -33.83 -13.94 -22.71
CA MET A 1 -33.56 -12.65 -23.36
C MET A 1 -34.40 -11.58 -22.68
N SER A 2 -33.81 -10.91 -21.70
CA SER A 2 -34.32 -9.68 -21.09
C SER A 2 -33.07 -8.85 -20.83
N GLU A 3 -32.83 -7.85 -21.67
CA GLU A 3 -31.80 -6.83 -21.43
C GLU A 3 -32.15 -6.10 -20.13
N ALA A 4 -31.46 -6.43 -19.05
CA ALA A 4 -31.40 -5.55 -17.89
C ALA A 4 -30.56 -4.35 -18.32
N ALA A 5 -31.24 -3.23 -18.59
CA ALA A 5 -30.60 -1.97 -18.91
C ALA A 5 -29.65 -1.59 -17.77
N THR A 6 -28.35 -1.58 -18.06
CA THR A 6 -27.28 -1.04 -17.21
C THR A 6 -27.45 0.47 -17.15
N THR A 7 -28.45 0.91 -16.38
CA THR A 7 -28.66 2.32 -16.10
C THR A 7 -27.74 2.68 -14.95
N LEU A 8 -26.62 3.34 -15.25
CA LEU A 8 -25.98 4.21 -14.28
C LEU A 8 -27.07 5.08 -13.64
N ALA A 9 -27.07 5.14 -12.32
CA ALA A 9 -27.95 5.99 -11.54
C ALA A 9 -28.11 7.40 -12.16
N GLY A 10 -29.36 7.82 -12.41
CA GLY A 10 -29.68 9.23 -12.69
C GLY A 10 -29.79 9.71 -14.15
N ALA A 11 -30.33 8.92 -15.07
CA ALA A 11 -30.55 9.36 -16.45
C ALA A 11 -31.62 10.49 -16.58
N ARG A 12 -31.28 11.60 -17.25
CA ARG A 12 -32.26 12.62 -17.72
C ARG A 12 -33.01 12.07 -18.95
N LYS A 13 -34.33 12.25 -19.01
CA LYS A 13 -35.11 12.05 -20.25
C LYS A 13 -34.70 13.10 -21.30
N GLY A 14 -33.83 12.74 -22.25
CA GLY A 14 -33.51 13.55 -23.42
C GLY A 14 -32.34 13.02 -24.25
N ARG A 15 -32.36 13.23 -25.57
CA ARG A 15 -31.25 12.88 -26.47
C ARG A 15 -30.09 13.87 -26.27
N PRO A 16 -28.86 13.42 -25.93
CA PRO A 16 -27.72 14.31 -25.81
C PRO A 16 -27.39 14.98 -27.16
N SER A 17 -26.95 16.23 -27.11
CA SER A 17 -26.53 16.97 -28.30
C SER A 17 -25.37 16.27 -29.02
N ILE A 18 -25.12 16.61 -30.29
CA ILE A 18 -23.98 16.04 -31.04
C ILE A 18 -22.66 16.38 -30.32
N VAL A 19 -22.54 17.60 -29.81
CA VAL A 19 -21.35 18.06 -29.06
C VAL A 19 -21.20 17.28 -27.75
N GLN A 20 -22.27 17.09 -26.99
CA GLN A 20 -22.25 16.29 -25.75
C GLN A 20 -21.83 14.84 -26.03
N ARG A 21 -22.32 14.22 -27.09
CA ARG A 21 -21.89 12.86 -27.46
C ARG A 21 -20.42 12.78 -27.85
N LEU A 22 -19.90 13.78 -28.55
CA LEU A 22 -18.48 13.85 -28.91
C LEU A 22 -17.60 14.05 -27.66
N VAL A 23 -17.97 14.98 -26.79
CA VAL A 23 -17.25 15.25 -25.53
C VAL A 23 -17.31 14.04 -24.59
N GLY A 24 -18.48 13.41 -24.42
CA GLY A 24 -18.64 12.22 -23.59
C GLY A 24 -17.76 11.06 -24.06
N ARG A 25 -17.68 10.83 -25.38
CA ARG A 25 -16.76 9.83 -25.96
C ARG A 25 -15.29 10.19 -25.77
N ALA A 26 -14.94 11.47 -25.85
CA ALA A 26 -13.56 11.90 -25.63
C ALA A 26 -13.14 11.72 -24.16
N LEU A 27 -14.00 12.09 -23.21
CA LEU A 27 -13.77 11.92 -21.77
C LEU A 27 -13.70 10.44 -21.39
N ALA A 28 -14.57 9.60 -21.95
CA ALA A 28 -14.59 8.18 -21.67
C ALA A 28 -13.31 7.43 -22.10
N ARG A 29 -12.49 8.00 -22.98
CA ARG A 29 -11.17 7.43 -23.35
C ARG A 29 -10.08 7.71 -22.32
N ASN A 30 -10.31 8.65 -21.41
CA ASN A 30 -9.31 9.04 -20.42
C ASN A 30 -9.54 8.29 -19.11
N LEU A 31 -9.24 6.99 -19.10
CA LEU A 31 -9.43 6.13 -17.94
C LEU A 31 -8.19 6.13 -17.05
N SER A 32 -8.37 6.49 -15.79
CA SER A 32 -7.37 6.47 -14.72
C SER A 32 -7.88 5.53 -13.63
N CYS A 33 -7.14 4.45 -13.42
CA CYS A 33 -7.58 3.26 -12.74
C CYS A 33 -6.85 3.09 -11.40
N LEU A 34 -7.60 3.10 -10.30
CA LEU A 34 -7.14 2.64 -8.99
C LEU A 34 -7.42 1.13 -8.91
N ILE A 35 -6.39 0.34 -8.61
CA ILE A 35 -6.49 -1.12 -8.59
C ILE A 35 -6.52 -1.59 -7.16
N VAL A 36 -7.53 -2.40 -6.85
CA VAL A 36 -7.70 -3.07 -5.57
C VAL A 36 -7.64 -4.58 -5.82
N PRO A 37 -6.83 -5.35 -5.07
CA PRO A 37 -6.00 -4.92 -3.94
C PRO A 37 -4.82 -4.01 -4.33
N GLY A 38 -4.18 -4.27 -5.47
CA GLY A 38 -3.03 -3.51 -5.94
C GLY A 38 -2.56 -3.93 -7.34
N PRO A 39 -1.67 -3.15 -7.97
CA PRO A 39 -1.17 -3.42 -9.32
C PRO A 39 -0.36 -4.72 -9.43
N GLU A 40 0.29 -5.16 -8.36
CA GLU A 40 0.99 -6.44 -8.28
C GLU A 40 0.06 -7.65 -8.44
N VAL A 41 -1.17 -7.56 -7.94
CA VAL A 41 -2.21 -8.59 -8.15
C VAL A 41 -2.63 -8.64 -9.62
N ALA A 42 -2.76 -7.48 -10.29
CA ALA A 42 -3.02 -7.44 -11.72
C ALA A 42 -1.91 -8.15 -12.54
N LEU A 43 -0.65 -7.85 -12.23
CA LEU A 43 0.51 -8.48 -12.86
C LEU A 43 0.58 -9.99 -12.62
N VAL A 44 0.16 -10.44 -11.44
CA VAL A 44 0.05 -11.86 -11.09
C VAL A 44 -0.99 -12.58 -11.95
N HIS A 45 -2.03 -11.89 -12.41
CA HIS A 45 -3.02 -12.43 -13.33
C HIS A 45 -2.70 -12.14 -14.81
N SER A 46 -1.46 -11.71 -15.09
CA SER A 46 -1.01 -11.34 -16.44
C SER A 46 -1.87 -10.25 -17.10
N LEU A 47 -2.39 -9.33 -16.29
CA LEU A 47 -3.21 -8.21 -16.74
C LEU A 47 -2.32 -6.99 -17.01
N ASP A 48 -2.30 -6.55 -18.27
CA ASP A 48 -1.70 -5.29 -18.69
C ASP A 48 -2.80 -4.22 -18.84
N VAL A 49 -2.98 -3.48 -17.76
CA VAL A 49 -3.94 -2.37 -17.63
C VAL A 49 -3.65 -1.24 -18.62
N VAL A 50 -2.38 -1.02 -18.95
CA VAL A 50 -1.98 0.01 -19.91
C VAL A 50 -2.30 -0.43 -21.33
N ALA A 51 -2.03 -1.69 -21.67
CA ALA A 51 -2.42 -2.27 -22.95
C ALA A 51 -3.95 -2.33 -23.13
N ALA A 52 -4.72 -2.44 -22.04
CA ALA A 52 -6.17 -2.33 -22.05
C ALA A 52 -6.70 -0.91 -22.29
N GLY A 53 -5.82 0.11 -22.31
CA GLY A 53 -6.20 1.50 -22.58
C GLY A 53 -6.48 2.35 -21.33
N MET A 54 -6.05 1.89 -20.15
CA MET A 54 -6.16 2.64 -18.91
C MET A 54 -4.79 3.14 -18.42
N ARG A 55 -4.79 4.21 -17.62
CA ARG A 55 -3.61 4.68 -16.88
C ARG A 55 -3.76 4.29 -15.42
N PHE A 56 -2.66 4.12 -14.70
CA PHE A 56 -2.75 3.91 -13.27
C PHE A 56 -2.99 5.23 -12.54
N ALA A 57 -3.93 5.22 -11.60
CA ALA A 57 -4.08 6.26 -10.59
C ALA A 57 -3.14 5.98 -9.40
N ALA A 58 -2.62 7.04 -8.79
CA ALA A 58 -1.81 6.94 -7.57
C ALA A 58 -2.68 7.13 -6.31
N THR A 59 -3.73 7.93 -6.41
CA THR A 59 -4.66 8.23 -5.32
C THR A 59 -6.11 8.06 -5.80
N PRO A 60 -7.08 7.87 -4.89
CA PRO A 60 -8.50 7.90 -5.24
C PRO A 60 -8.90 9.19 -5.96
N ARG A 61 -8.31 10.33 -5.58
CA ARG A 61 -8.59 11.64 -6.18
C ARG A 61 -8.21 11.71 -7.66
N ASP A 62 -7.25 10.90 -8.10
CA ASP A 62 -6.80 10.84 -9.50
C ASP A 62 -7.47 9.72 -10.31
N ALA A 63 -8.39 8.97 -9.71
CA ALA A 63 -9.02 7.80 -10.30
C ALA A 63 -10.46 8.10 -10.75
N ASN A 64 -10.82 7.59 -11.92
CA ASN A 64 -12.21 7.54 -12.40
C ASN A 64 -12.68 6.10 -12.67
N VAL A 65 -11.80 5.12 -12.51
CA VAL A 65 -12.12 3.70 -12.53
C VAL A 65 -11.57 3.05 -11.27
N LEU A 66 -12.43 2.33 -10.55
CA LEU A 66 -12.03 1.41 -9.50
C LEU A 66 -12.02 0.00 -10.09
N LEU A 67 -10.83 -0.58 -10.28
CA LEU A 67 -10.66 -1.94 -10.77
C LEU A 67 -10.46 -2.88 -9.59
N VAL A 68 -11.43 -3.76 -9.36
CA VAL A 68 -11.40 -4.79 -8.34
C VAL A 68 -11.04 -6.12 -8.98
N ILE A 69 -10.00 -6.76 -8.47
CA ILE A 69 -9.49 -8.02 -9.01
C ILE A 69 -9.68 -9.13 -7.98
N GLY A 70 -10.44 -10.15 -8.35
CA GLY A 70 -10.74 -11.28 -7.48
C GLY A 70 -11.69 -10.94 -6.34
N GLU A 71 -11.71 -11.80 -5.33
CA GLU A 71 -12.50 -11.64 -4.12
C GLU A 71 -11.75 -10.79 -3.10
N LEU A 72 -12.45 -9.87 -2.45
CA LEU A 72 -11.90 -9.02 -1.38
C LEU A 72 -12.21 -9.64 -0.01
N SER A 73 -11.24 -9.57 0.90
CA SER A 73 -11.50 -9.84 2.33
C SER A 73 -12.50 -8.80 2.87
N ARG A 74 -13.18 -9.11 3.98
CA ARG A 74 -14.11 -8.15 4.62
C ARG A 74 -13.44 -6.81 4.93
N LYS A 75 -12.26 -6.84 5.57
CA LYS A 75 -11.51 -5.63 5.94
C LYS A 75 -11.11 -4.81 4.68
N LEU A 76 -10.71 -5.48 3.59
CA LEU A 76 -10.35 -4.79 2.36
C LEU A 76 -11.58 -4.27 1.59
N ASP A 77 -12.71 -4.97 1.61
CA ASP A 77 -13.99 -4.54 1.01
C ASP A 77 -14.50 -3.26 1.68
N GLU A 78 -14.45 -3.19 3.01
CA GLU A 78 -14.79 -1.98 3.79
C GLU A 78 -13.86 -0.81 3.46
N ALA A 79 -12.54 -1.04 3.43
CA ALA A 79 -11.57 0.00 3.06
C ALA A 79 -11.76 0.45 1.59
N THR A 80 -12.13 -0.46 0.70
CA THR A 80 -12.40 -0.16 -0.71
C THR A 80 -13.63 0.74 -0.88
N ALA A 81 -14.65 0.58 -0.04
CA ALA A 81 -15.80 1.48 -0.02
C ALA A 81 -15.36 2.93 0.28
N VAL A 82 -14.44 3.13 1.23
CA VAL A 82 -13.86 4.46 1.54
C VAL A 82 -13.11 5.03 0.33
N LEU A 83 -12.25 4.22 -0.31
CA LEU A 83 -11.53 4.64 -1.51
C LEU A 83 -12.50 5.07 -2.62
N TYR A 84 -13.57 4.30 -2.85
CA TYR A 84 -14.58 4.62 -3.85
C TYR A 84 -15.32 5.93 -3.56
N ALA A 85 -15.66 6.19 -2.29
CA ALA A 85 -16.30 7.44 -1.88
C ALA A 85 -15.40 8.67 -2.14
N GLN A 86 -14.08 8.52 -1.99
CA GLN A 86 -13.09 9.58 -2.21
C GLN A 86 -12.79 9.88 -3.69
N MET A 87 -13.26 9.06 -4.62
CA MET A 87 -13.01 9.25 -6.05
C MET A 87 -13.87 10.39 -6.66
N PRO A 88 -13.32 11.25 -7.52
CA PRO A 88 -14.08 12.28 -8.21
C PRO A 88 -15.08 11.71 -9.21
N ARG A 89 -16.12 12.49 -9.52
CA ARG A 89 -17.07 12.13 -10.57
C ARG A 89 -16.63 12.63 -11.95
N PRO A 90 -16.99 11.93 -13.05
CA PRO A 90 -17.62 10.61 -13.07
C PRO A 90 -16.62 9.52 -12.63
N ARG A 91 -17.10 8.53 -11.86
CA ARG A 91 -16.36 7.35 -11.41
C ARG A 91 -17.14 6.09 -11.78
N ALA A 92 -16.43 5.00 -12.05
CA ALA A 92 -17.03 3.72 -12.37
C ALA A 92 -16.28 2.56 -11.70
N ILE A 93 -16.96 1.43 -11.55
CA ILE A 93 -16.47 0.20 -10.94
C ILE A 93 -16.37 -0.90 -12.00
N LEU A 94 -15.19 -1.49 -12.11
CA LEU A 94 -14.91 -2.66 -12.93
C LEU A 94 -14.47 -3.81 -12.03
N VAL A 95 -15.17 -4.95 -12.07
CA VAL A 95 -14.79 -6.17 -11.34
C VAL A 95 -14.32 -7.24 -12.32
N LEU A 96 -13.15 -7.83 -12.05
CA LEU A 96 -12.61 -8.97 -12.79
C LEU A 96 -12.45 -10.19 -11.90
N GLY A 97 -13.09 -11.30 -12.28
CA GLY A 97 -12.85 -12.59 -11.64
C GLY A 97 -13.30 -12.74 -10.19
N GLY A 98 -14.20 -11.87 -9.71
CA GLY A 98 -14.69 -11.86 -8.33
C GLY A 98 -16.22 -11.74 -8.24
N PRO A 99 -16.79 -12.00 -7.05
CA PRO A 99 -18.20 -11.73 -6.79
C PRO A 99 -18.50 -10.23 -6.84
N ALA A 100 -19.79 -9.88 -6.87
CA ALA A 100 -20.19 -8.49 -6.71
C ALA A 100 -19.76 -7.97 -5.32
N PRO A 101 -19.33 -6.71 -5.21
CA PRO A 101 -18.93 -6.12 -3.94
C PRO A 101 -20.08 -6.07 -2.94
N SER A 102 -19.76 -6.17 -1.65
CA SER A 102 -20.74 -6.12 -0.56
C SER A 102 -20.89 -4.74 0.08
N SER A 103 -19.79 -4.00 0.25
CA SER A 103 -19.76 -2.74 1.02
C SER A 103 -19.87 -1.47 0.17
N PHE A 104 -19.92 -1.60 -1.16
CA PHE A 104 -20.01 -0.47 -2.09
C PHE A 104 -20.87 -0.84 -3.32
N PRO A 105 -21.24 0.13 -4.19
CA PRO A 105 -22.21 -0.11 -5.25
C PRO A 105 -21.82 -1.24 -6.21
N GLN A 106 -22.82 -1.82 -6.87
CA GLN A 106 -22.57 -2.87 -7.86
C GLN A 106 -21.65 -2.39 -8.99
N ALA A 107 -20.89 -3.33 -9.54
CA ALA A 107 -19.99 -3.06 -10.64
C ALA A 107 -20.76 -2.57 -11.89
N ASP A 108 -20.28 -1.49 -12.50
CA ASP A 108 -20.78 -1.02 -13.80
C ASP A 108 -20.48 -2.04 -14.89
N VAL A 109 -19.32 -2.69 -14.80
CA VAL A 109 -18.90 -3.78 -15.67
C VAL A 109 -18.27 -4.89 -14.83
N ALA A 110 -18.68 -6.13 -15.09
CA ALA A 110 -18.03 -7.32 -14.58
C ALA A 110 -17.61 -8.21 -15.76
N ALA A 111 -16.46 -8.87 -15.63
CA ALA A 111 -15.92 -9.76 -16.64
C ALA A 111 -15.02 -10.87 -16.04
N GLY A 112 -14.62 -11.84 -16.87
CA GLY A 112 -13.71 -12.91 -16.46
C GLY A 112 -12.29 -12.42 -16.18
N LEU A 113 -11.47 -13.25 -15.55
CA LEU A 113 -10.09 -12.90 -15.18
C LEU A 113 -9.11 -13.25 -16.29
N SER A 114 -9.04 -12.42 -17.34
CA SER A 114 -8.03 -12.53 -18.39
C SER A 114 -7.76 -11.19 -19.08
N GLN A 115 -6.65 -11.09 -19.80
CA GLN A 115 -6.33 -9.87 -20.57
C GLN A 115 -7.38 -9.56 -21.64
N ALA A 116 -7.93 -10.58 -22.31
CA ALA A 116 -8.96 -10.38 -23.33
C ALA A 116 -10.26 -9.85 -22.73
N GLU A 117 -10.66 -10.41 -21.58
CA GLU A 117 -11.83 -9.95 -20.82
C GLU A 117 -11.62 -8.53 -20.28
N LEU A 118 -10.41 -8.19 -19.82
CA LEU A 118 -10.08 -6.82 -19.39
C LEU A 118 -10.21 -5.81 -20.55
N ILE A 119 -9.73 -6.16 -21.74
CA ILE A 119 -9.86 -5.29 -22.92
C ILE A 119 -11.33 -5.09 -23.31
N ASP A 120 -12.12 -6.17 -23.41
CA ASP A 120 -13.55 -6.07 -23.72
C ASP A 120 -14.31 -5.27 -22.64
N ALA A 121 -14.02 -5.55 -21.37
CA ALA A 121 -14.62 -4.84 -20.26
C ALA A 121 -14.28 -3.35 -20.27
N THR A 122 -13.06 -2.99 -20.65
CA THR A 122 -12.65 -1.58 -20.82
C THR A 122 -13.44 -0.92 -21.95
N ASP A 123 -13.59 -1.57 -23.10
CA ASP A 123 -14.41 -1.06 -24.22
C ASP A 123 -15.90 -0.90 -23.86
N ARG A 124 -16.44 -1.81 -23.02
CA ARG A 124 -17.78 -1.68 -22.45
C ARG A 124 -17.87 -0.51 -21.47
N LEU A 125 -16.88 -0.35 -20.60
CA LEU A 125 -16.82 0.73 -19.63
C LEU A 125 -16.74 2.11 -20.31
N GLN A 126 -15.97 2.23 -21.39
CA GLN A 126 -15.92 3.47 -22.19
C GLN A 126 -17.29 3.81 -22.79
N ARG A 127 -18.09 2.82 -23.19
CA ARG A 127 -19.47 3.05 -23.67
C ARG A 127 -20.37 3.52 -22.54
N VAL A 128 -20.34 2.83 -21.40
CA VAL A 128 -21.11 3.18 -20.18
C VAL A 128 -20.80 4.62 -19.74
N LEU A 129 -19.52 4.99 -19.65
CA LEU A 129 -19.08 6.34 -19.29
C LEU A 129 -19.49 7.38 -20.34
N ALA A 130 -19.37 7.07 -21.65
CA ALA A 130 -19.76 8.01 -22.70
C ALA A 130 -21.27 8.28 -22.74
N GLU A 131 -22.09 7.28 -22.40
CA GLU A 131 -23.54 7.40 -22.29
C GLU A 131 -23.96 8.12 -21.00
N GLY A 132 -23.25 7.89 -19.89
CA GLY A 132 -23.49 8.50 -18.59
C GLY A 132 -22.89 9.89 -18.35
N ALA A 133 -21.98 10.37 -19.22
CA ALA A 133 -21.19 11.59 -19.02
C ALA A 133 -21.99 12.88 -18.76
N PHE A 134 -23.27 12.93 -19.14
CA PHE A 134 -24.16 14.08 -18.95
C PHE A 134 -25.46 13.69 -18.22
N ALA A 135 -25.42 12.61 -17.43
CA ALA A 135 -26.51 12.23 -16.53
C ALA A 135 -26.78 13.35 -15.51
N ALA A 136 -28.04 13.51 -15.11
CA ALA A 136 -28.50 14.73 -14.46
C ALA A 136 -28.55 14.67 -12.94
N SER A 137 -28.46 13.47 -12.37
CA SER A 137 -28.51 13.24 -10.94
C SER A 137 -27.58 12.09 -10.58
N PRO A 138 -26.27 12.31 -10.42
CA PRO A 138 -25.43 11.26 -9.89
C PRO A 138 -25.96 10.86 -8.50
N GLU A 139 -26.12 9.57 -8.25
CA GLU A 139 -26.38 9.09 -6.89
C GLU A 139 -25.16 9.40 -6.01
N ASP A 140 -25.43 9.98 -4.84
CA ASP A 140 -24.43 10.14 -3.78
C ASP A 140 -24.16 8.78 -3.13
N PHE A 141 -22.87 8.43 -3.05
CA PHE A 141 -22.40 7.28 -2.30
C PHE A 141 -21.41 7.79 -1.27
N ASP A 142 -21.80 7.64 0.00
CA ASP A 142 -20.94 7.77 1.15
C ASP A 142 -20.68 6.37 1.71
N ALA A 143 -19.43 6.10 2.11
CA ALA A 143 -19.07 4.79 2.65
C ALA A 143 -19.74 4.60 4.02
N PRO A 144 -20.51 3.51 4.25
CA PRO A 144 -21.18 3.28 5.54
C PRO A 144 -20.21 3.27 6.74
N VAL A 145 -18.97 2.83 6.53
CA VAL A 145 -17.92 2.80 7.57
C VAL A 145 -17.49 4.20 8.04
N LEU A 146 -17.78 5.25 7.27
CA LEU A 146 -17.51 6.64 7.64
C LEU A 146 -18.68 7.28 8.40
N GLN A 147 -19.82 6.59 8.54
CA GLN A 147 -20.94 7.11 9.32
C GLN A 147 -20.65 6.90 10.80
N THR A 148 -20.48 8.00 11.54
CA THR A 148 -20.45 7.99 13.00
C THR A 148 -21.76 7.40 13.51
N ARG A 149 -21.69 6.27 14.21
CA ARG A 149 -22.87 5.69 14.88
C ARG A 149 -23.04 6.43 16.20
N THR A 150 -24.13 7.16 16.33
CA THR A 150 -24.55 7.70 17.63
C THR A 150 -25.11 6.55 18.46
N GLU A 151 -24.39 6.17 19.51
CA GLU A 151 -24.87 5.23 20.52
C GLU A 151 -25.36 6.01 21.74
N TYR A 152 -26.38 5.52 22.43
CA TYR A 152 -26.93 6.17 23.61
C TYR A 152 -26.54 5.38 24.86
N VAL A 153 -25.73 5.97 25.74
CA VAL A 153 -25.19 5.30 26.93
C VAL A 153 -25.76 5.92 28.20
N CYS A 154 -26.09 5.07 29.18
CA CYS A 154 -26.57 5.55 30.48
C CYS A 154 -25.41 6.14 31.32
N PRO A 155 -25.51 7.39 31.81
CA PRO A 155 -24.46 8.01 32.64
C PRO A 155 -24.12 7.24 33.92
N MET A 156 -25.10 6.49 34.45
CA MET A 156 -24.95 5.72 35.69
C MET A 156 -24.64 4.23 35.46
N HIS A 157 -24.82 3.74 34.23
CA HIS A 157 -24.64 2.33 33.89
C HIS A 157 -23.97 2.24 32.52
N PRO A 158 -22.65 2.43 32.44
CA PRO A 158 -21.91 2.46 31.18
C PRO A 158 -22.09 1.20 30.31
N GLU A 159 -22.52 0.09 30.92
CA GLU A 159 -22.85 -1.16 30.24
C GLU A 159 -24.21 -1.17 29.52
N VAL A 160 -25.05 -0.16 29.73
CA VAL A 160 -26.33 0.00 29.02
C VAL A 160 -26.10 0.95 27.84
N VAL A 161 -25.98 0.35 26.66
CA VAL A 161 -25.77 1.00 25.36
C VAL A 161 -26.94 0.65 24.45
N GLU A 162 -27.62 1.65 23.92
CA GLU A 162 -28.76 1.49 23.00
C GLU A 162 -28.49 2.23 21.67
N GLU A 163 -29.11 1.77 20.59
CA GLU A 163 -28.98 2.40 19.26
C GLU A 163 -29.93 3.61 19.08
N GLU A 164 -30.90 3.80 19.98
CA GLU A 164 -31.92 4.84 19.91
C GLU A 164 -32.01 5.65 21.22
N PRO A 165 -32.44 6.92 21.19
CA PRO A 165 -32.71 7.70 22.40
C PRO A 165 -33.77 7.02 23.27
N GLY A 166 -33.55 7.00 24.57
CA GLY A 166 -34.49 6.39 25.51
C GLY A 166 -34.05 6.57 26.96
N SER A 167 -34.70 5.84 27.86
CA SER A 167 -34.35 5.83 29.28
C SER A 167 -33.78 4.47 29.69
N CYS A 168 -32.75 4.48 30.52
CA CYS A 168 -32.08 3.28 31.01
C CYS A 168 -33.06 2.36 31.74
N HIS A 169 -33.15 1.10 31.34
CA HIS A 169 -34.03 0.11 32.00
C HIS A 169 -33.59 -0.26 33.43
N LYS A 170 -32.39 0.13 33.87
CA LYS A 170 -31.87 -0.12 35.22
C LYS A 170 -32.11 1.03 36.20
N CYS A 171 -31.79 2.27 35.84
CA CYS A 171 -31.98 3.44 36.73
C CYS A 171 -33.08 4.40 36.28
N GLY A 172 -33.64 4.26 35.08
CA GLY A 172 -34.66 5.16 34.54
C GLY A 172 -34.16 6.54 34.11
N MET A 173 -32.84 6.79 34.11
CA MET A 173 -32.27 8.04 33.59
C MET A 173 -32.20 8.05 32.07
N ASP A 174 -32.30 9.22 31.47
CA ASP A 174 -32.19 9.39 30.02
C ASP A 174 -30.78 9.03 29.53
N LEU A 175 -30.73 8.28 28.43
CA LEU A 175 -29.50 7.87 27.79
C LEU A 175 -28.90 9.07 27.05
N VAL A 176 -27.58 9.23 27.16
CA VAL A 176 -26.85 10.34 26.56
C VAL A 176 -26.16 9.87 25.28
N ALA A 177 -26.30 10.65 24.21
CA ALA A 177 -25.66 10.38 22.94
C ALA A 177 -24.13 10.41 23.09
N ARG A 178 -23.47 9.36 22.60
CA ARG A 178 -22.04 9.22 22.49
C ARG A 178 -21.72 8.86 21.05
N GLU A 179 -20.74 9.54 20.46
CA GLU A 179 -20.20 9.16 19.16
C GLU A 179 -19.34 7.91 19.34
N ALA A 180 -19.78 6.78 18.76
CA ALA A 180 -18.95 5.59 18.67
C ALA A 180 -18.14 5.68 17.38
N GLY A 181 -16.84 5.98 17.51
CA GLY A 181 -15.89 5.88 16.42
C GLY A 181 -15.71 4.43 15.99
N GLY A 182 -15.70 4.19 14.67
CA GLY A 182 -15.41 2.88 14.09
C GLY A 182 -13.93 2.52 14.20
N ASP A 183 -13.46 2.22 15.42
CA ASP A 183 -12.27 1.42 15.67
C ASP A 183 -12.33 0.94 17.13
N LYS A 184 -12.53 -0.36 17.34
CA LYS A 184 -12.27 -1.06 18.61
C LYS A 184 -11.86 -2.50 18.32
N ASP A 185 -10.57 -2.71 18.10
CA ASP A 185 -9.91 -3.94 18.51
C ASP A 185 -9.33 -3.70 19.92
N GLU A 186 -9.81 -4.52 20.85
CA GLU A 186 -9.28 -4.98 22.15
C GLU A 186 -9.15 -4.08 23.40
N GLU A 187 -9.35 -4.82 24.49
CA GLU A 187 -9.56 -4.53 25.90
C GLU A 187 -8.26 -4.20 26.63
N GLU A 188 -8.10 -2.98 27.14
CA GLU A 188 -7.09 -2.68 28.17
C GLU A 188 -7.70 -1.86 29.31
N THR A 189 -7.57 -2.39 30.53
CA THR A 189 -7.94 -1.77 31.80
C THR A 189 -7.06 -0.55 32.11
N PRO A 190 -7.62 0.63 32.46
CA PRO A 190 -6.82 1.76 32.90
C PRO A 190 -6.48 1.65 34.41
N PRO A 191 -5.27 2.05 34.84
CA PRO A 191 -4.94 2.16 36.25
C PRO A 191 -5.53 3.44 36.86
N GLU A 192 -6.04 3.32 38.09
CA GLU A 192 -6.59 4.40 38.89
C GLU A 192 -5.54 5.47 39.22
N HIS A 193 -5.86 6.75 38.96
CA HIS A 193 -5.23 7.88 39.64
C HIS A 193 -6.28 8.96 39.93
N ASP A 194 -6.57 9.11 41.22
CA ASP A 194 -7.38 10.16 41.84
C ASP A 194 -6.79 11.55 41.59
N HIS A 195 -7.59 12.51 41.10
CA HIS A 195 -7.51 13.91 41.52
C HIS A 195 -8.87 14.61 41.39
N HIS A 196 -9.44 14.93 42.55
CA HIS A 196 -10.57 15.84 42.74
C HIS A 196 -10.25 17.26 42.26
N HIS A 197 -11.14 17.91 41.50
CA HIS A 197 -11.41 19.34 41.63
C HIS A 197 -12.85 19.69 41.20
N ASP A 198 -13.51 20.48 42.05
CA ASP A 198 -14.87 20.98 41.92
C ASP A 198 -15.02 21.98 40.76
N HIS A 199 -16.09 21.85 39.96
CA HIS A 199 -16.51 22.84 38.97
C HIS A 199 -17.68 23.67 39.51
N GLU A 200 -17.43 24.95 39.79
CA GLU A 200 -18.49 25.96 39.91
C GLU A 200 -18.84 26.51 38.52
N HIS A 201 -20.13 26.42 38.17
CA HIS A 201 -20.72 26.98 36.96
C HIS A 201 -20.80 28.50 37.05
N HIS A 202 -20.28 29.22 36.05
CA HIS A 202 -20.74 30.57 35.74
C HIS A 202 -21.12 30.73 34.27
N ASN A 203 -22.37 31.14 34.11
CA ASN A 203 -23.10 31.42 32.88
C ASN A 203 -22.98 32.92 32.59
N HIS A 204 -22.57 33.32 31.38
CA HIS A 204 -22.84 34.68 30.87
C HIS A 204 -22.91 34.73 29.33
N GLU A 205 -24.08 35.13 28.85
CA GLU A 205 -24.34 35.66 27.50
C GLU A 205 -23.79 37.10 27.38
N HIS A 206 -23.30 37.51 26.19
CA HIS A 206 -23.86 38.62 25.39
C HIS A 206 -23.07 38.93 24.10
N HIS A 207 -23.85 39.37 23.11
CA HIS A 207 -23.57 39.93 21.79
C HIS A 207 -22.54 41.09 21.73
N HIS A 208 -21.91 41.28 20.57
CA HIS A 208 -22.02 42.50 19.73
C HIS A 208 -21.48 42.24 18.31
N GLY A 209 -22.19 42.77 17.31
CA GLY A 209 -21.79 42.75 15.89
C GLY A 209 -21.04 44.02 15.49
N HIS A 210 -20.28 43.92 14.40
CA HIS A 210 -19.83 45.05 13.60
C HIS A 210 -19.78 44.68 12.11
N ASP A 211 -20.53 45.44 11.32
CA ASP A 211 -20.51 45.48 9.86
C ASP A 211 -19.23 46.14 9.33
N HIS A 212 -18.71 45.64 8.21
CA HIS A 212 -17.86 46.41 7.31
C HIS A 212 -18.18 46.05 5.84
N ASP A 213 -18.87 46.96 5.16
CA ASP A 213 -18.94 47.09 3.70
C ASP A 213 -17.59 47.53 3.13
N HIS A 214 -17.13 46.96 2.02
CA HIS A 214 -16.35 47.68 1.00
C HIS A 214 -16.41 47.02 -0.40
N HIS A 215 -17.15 47.70 -1.27
CA HIS A 215 -16.96 48.00 -2.71
C HIS A 215 -16.29 47.03 -3.69
N GLU A 216 -17.08 46.74 -4.73
CA GLU A 216 -16.71 46.22 -6.05
C GLU A 216 -15.78 47.17 -6.82
N HIS A 217 -14.77 46.61 -7.50
CA HIS A 217 -14.16 47.21 -8.69
C HIS A 217 -13.98 46.17 -9.80
N GLN A 218 -14.64 46.43 -10.93
CA GLN A 218 -14.46 45.78 -12.23
C GLN A 218 -13.28 46.41 -12.98
N ASN A 219 -12.49 45.59 -13.69
CA ASN A 219 -11.88 45.80 -15.02
C ASN A 219 -10.86 44.66 -15.26
N HIS A 220 -11.10 43.71 -16.18
CA HIS A 220 -10.95 43.74 -17.64
C HIS A 220 -9.49 43.69 -18.18
N HIS A 221 -9.22 42.56 -18.84
CA HIS A 221 -8.29 42.29 -19.97
C HIS A 221 -6.79 42.00 -19.72
N GLU A 222 -6.46 40.71 -19.79
CA GLU A 222 -5.15 40.19 -20.18
C GLU A 222 -5.13 39.88 -21.69
N HIS A 223 -4.10 40.38 -22.39
CA HIS A 223 -3.69 39.92 -23.72
C HIS A 223 -2.21 39.51 -23.63
N HIS A 224 -1.93 38.22 -23.72
CA HIS A 224 -0.61 37.70 -24.05
C HIS A 224 -0.59 37.34 -25.54
N GLN A 225 0.32 37.97 -26.29
CA GLN A 225 0.71 37.57 -27.64
C GLN A 225 2.15 37.04 -27.59
N ASP A 226 2.32 35.87 -28.20
CA ASP A 226 3.58 35.21 -28.48
C ASP A 226 4.44 36.04 -29.45
N HIS A 227 5.74 36.14 -29.18
CA HIS A 227 6.74 36.38 -30.22
C HIS A 227 8.07 35.67 -29.89
N GLU A 228 8.38 34.66 -30.69
CA GLU A 228 9.69 34.04 -30.86
C GLU A 228 10.63 35.00 -31.59
N HIS A 229 11.91 35.08 -31.19
CA HIS A 229 13.01 35.39 -32.11
C HIS A 229 14.35 34.81 -31.63
N GLU A 230 15.01 34.10 -32.54
CA GLU A 230 16.34 33.49 -32.44
C GLU A 230 17.48 34.46 -32.86
N HIS A 231 18.61 34.36 -32.13
CA HIS A 231 20.03 34.53 -32.55
C HIS A 231 20.57 35.93 -32.97
N PRO A 232 21.91 36.12 -33.12
CA PRO A 232 23.00 35.96 -32.14
C PRO A 232 24.08 37.09 -32.25
N HIS A 233 24.75 37.56 -31.20
CA HIS A 233 26.07 38.22 -31.37
C HIS A 233 26.96 38.07 -30.13
N GLY A 234 28.17 37.55 -30.34
CA GLY A 234 29.26 37.63 -29.38
C GLY A 234 30.06 38.92 -29.53
N HIS A 235 30.77 39.31 -28.48
CA HIS A 235 32.09 39.94 -28.52
C HIS A 235 32.72 39.89 -27.12
N ASP A 236 33.98 39.48 -27.10
CA ASP A 236 34.91 39.54 -25.97
C ASP A 236 35.17 40.98 -25.50
N HIS A 237 35.57 41.17 -24.24
CA HIS A 237 36.83 41.81 -23.86
C HIS A 237 37.02 41.85 -22.33
N GLU A 238 38.15 41.31 -21.89
CA GLU A 238 38.81 41.57 -20.61
C GLU A 238 39.35 43.01 -20.56
N HIS A 239 39.31 43.68 -19.39
CA HIS A 239 40.48 44.29 -18.74
C HIS A 239 40.15 44.91 -17.37
N HIS A 240 41.07 44.67 -16.45
CA HIS A 240 41.29 45.16 -15.08
C HIS A 240 41.02 46.66 -14.79
N GLN A 241 40.66 46.98 -13.53
CA GLN A 241 41.57 47.61 -12.56
C GLN A 241 40.92 47.84 -11.18
N ASP A 242 41.75 47.61 -10.15
CA ASP A 242 41.53 47.87 -8.72
C ASP A 242 41.26 49.34 -8.42
N HIS A 243 40.44 49.63 -7.41
CA HIS A 243 40.60 50.80 -6.54
C HIS A 243 39.91 50.57 -5.17
N ASP A 244 40.73 50.39 -4.14
CA ASP A 244 40.37 50.60 -2.73
C ASP A 244 39.97 52.06 -2.49
N HIS A 245 38.96 52.31 -1.65
CA HIS A 245 38.94 53.45 -0.73
C HIS A 245 37.96 53.23 0.43
N GLU A 246 38.51 53.22 1.64
CA GLU A 246 37.83 53.42 2.92
C GLU A 246 37.12 54.78 2.97
N HIS A 247 35.95 54.87 3.59
CA HIS A 247 35.55 56.06 4.36
C HIS A 247 34.49 55.73 5.41
N CYS A 248 34.86 56.00 6.67
CA CYS A 248 33.99 56.05 7.85
C CYS A 248 33.20 57.36 7.90
N HIS A 249 31.90 57.30 8.20
CA HIS A 249 31.09 58.31 8.92
C HIS A 249 29.88 57.53 9.50
N GLY A 250 29.54 57.51 10.79
CA GLY A 250 29.52 58.60 11.75
C GLY A 250 28.10 59.17 11.83
N HIS A 251 27.15 58.47 12.44
CA HIS A 251 25.84 59.03 12.78
C HIS A 251 25.45 58.73 14.22
N GLU A 252 25.19 59.83 14.91
CA GLU A 252 24.93 60.02 16.34
C GLU A 252 23.50 59.60 16.68
N HIS A 253 23.32 58.83 17.77
CA HIS A 253 22.02 58.57 18.36
C HIS A 253 21.69 59.69 19.35
N HIS A 254 20.67 60.47 19.04
CA HIS A 254 20.09 61.45 19.96
C HIS A 254 19.35 60.73 21.11
N GLU A 255 19.81 60.99 22.33
CA GLU A 255 19.10 60.71 23.57
C GLU A 255 17.87 61.62 23.68
N HIS A 256 16.70 61.02 23.89
CA HIS A 256 15.51 61.72 24.37
C HIS A 256 15.22 61.31 25.81
N ASP A 257 15.44 62.30 26.68
CA ASP A 257 15.10 62.35 28.09
C ASP A 257 13.57 62.42 28.26
N HIS A 258 12.98 61.44 28.94
CA HIS A 258 11.62 61.53 29.46
C HIS A 258 11.65 61.27 30.97
N GLY A 259 11.48 62.38 31.69
CA GLY A 259 11.44 62.46 33.14
C GLY A 259 10.37 61.59 33.78
N GLY A 260 10.68 61.20 35.01
CA GLY A 260 9.92 60.25 35.81
C GLY A 260 8.48 60.66 36.08
N HIS A 261 7.61 59.67 35.98
CA HIS A 261 6.32 59.62 36.65
C HIS A 261 6.26 58.35 37.49
N ASP A 262 6.38 58.53 38.81
CA ASP A 262 6.09 57.51 39.80
C ASP A 262 4.59 57.19 39.77
N HIS A 263 4.24 55.98 39.34
CA HIS A 263 2.94 55.38 39.63
C HIS A 263 3.15 54.09 40.41
N ALA A 264 3.18 54.25 41.73
CA ALA A 264 3.01 53.15 42.66
C ALA A 264 1.56 52.65 42.60
N GLY A 265 1.42 51.34 42.41
CA GLY A 265 0.24 50.57 42.80
C GLY A 265 -0.87 50.46 41.75
N HIS A 266 -0.71 49.53 40.82
CA HIS A 266 -1.85 48.77 40.31
C HIS A 266 -1.44 47.31 40.06
N ASP A 267 -1.92 46.45 40.95
CA ASP A 267 -1.97 45.00 40.80
C ASP A 267 -2.93 44.69 39.65
N HIS A 268 -2.38 44.36 38.49
CA HIS A 268 -3.15 43.83 37.37
C HIS A 268 -3.02 42.31 37.40
N GLY A 269 -4.05 41.69 37.98
CA GLY A 269 -4.28 40.26 37.92
C GLY A 269 -4.16 39.72 36.50
N ALA A 270 -3.58 38.53 36.43
CA ALA A 270 -3.26 37.77 35.23
C ALA A 270 -4.43 37.71 34.24
N SER A 271 -4.41 38.60 33.24
CA SER A 271 -5.04 38.36 31.96
C SER A 271 -4.15 37.39 31.18
N GLY A 272 -4.62 36.15 31.03
CA GLY A 272 -3.91 34.99 30.49
C GLY A 272 -3.22 35.23 29.16
N PHE A 273 -1.96 35.67 29.22
CA PHE A 273 -0.99 35.40 28.18
C PHE A 273 -0.47 34.00 28.47
N MET A 274 -1.14 32.97 27.94
CA MET A 274 -0.64 31.60 28.04
C MET A 274 0.75 31.59 27.41
N SER A 275 1.77 31.36 28.25
CA SER A 275 3.13 31.24 27.76
C SER A 275 3.16 30.14 26.72
N MET A 276 3.70 30.40 25.52
CA MET A 276 3.92 29.33 24.53
C MET A 276 4.68 28.16 25.16
N VAL A 277 5.54 28.42 26.16
CA VAL A 277 6.27 27.39 26.91
C VAL A 277 5.35 26.52 27.78
N GLU A 278 4.26 27.04 28.33
CA GLU A 278 3.28 26.25 29.09
C GLU A 278 2.35 25.44 28.18
N VAL A 279 1.97 25.99 27.03
CA VAL A 279 1.13 25.29 26.03
C VAL A 279 1.90 24.14 25.36
N THR A 280 3.22 24.25 25.24
CA THR A 280 4.07 23.23 24.62
C THR A 280 4.84 22.35 25.61
N LYS A 281 4.54 22.44 26.90
CA LYS A 281 5.33 21.76 27.95
C LYS A 281 5.19 20.24 27.88
N ASP A 282 3.99 19.78 27.55
CA ASP A 282 3.61 18.37 27.49
C ASP A 282 3.51 17.86 26.05
N LEU A 283 3.80 18.71 25.06
CA LEU A 283 3.92 18.27 23.67
C LEU A 283 5.19 17.45 23.51
N PRO A 284 5.11 16.33 22.77
CA PRO A 284 6.29 15.58 22.40
C PRO A 284 7.25 16.49 21.61
N ARG A 285 8.54 16.28 21.87
CA ARG A 285 9.61 17.08 21.28
C ARG A 285 10.29 16.26 20.19
N SER A 286 10.40 16.86 19.03
CA SER A 286 11.16 16.34 17.91
C SER A 286 12.66 16.21 18.25
N ALA A 287 13.40 15.52 17.38
CA ALA A 287 14.84 15.33 17.53
C ALA A 287 15.64 16.65 17.59
N ASP A 288 15.09 17.76 17.10
CA ASP A 288 15.69 19.10 17.18
C ASP A 288 15.21 19.92 18.40
N GLY A 289 14.29 19.37 19.20
CA GLY A 289 13.78 19.97 20.44
C GLY A 289 12.59 20.90 20.26
N LEU A 290 12.03 21.04 19.06
CA LEU A 290 10.79 21.77 18.80
C LEU A 290 9.57 20.95 19.23
N ALA A 291 8.63 21.62 19.90
CA ALA A 291 7.35 21.04 20.24
C ALA A 291 6.43 21.09 19.01
N MET A 292 6.01 19.93 18.55
CA MET A 292 5.18 19.76 17.36
C MET A 292 4.02 18.81 17.68
N ASP A 293 2.89 19.02 17.01
CA ASP A 293 1.74 18.12 17.15
C ASP A 293 2.04 16.81 16.41
N TRP A 294 1.88 15.69 17.12
CA TRP A 294 1.98 14.37 16.51
C TRP A 294 0.73 14.05 15.70
N LEU A 295 0.95 13.52 14.49
CA LEU A 295 -0.12 13.16 13.55
C LEU A 295 -0.09 11.66 13.27
N GLU A 296 -1.15 10.96 13.62
CA GLU A 296 -1.32 9.57 13.19
C GLU A 296 -1.87 9.53 11.76
N VAL A 297 -1.07 9.00 10.83
CA VAL A 297 -1.40 8.99 9.40
C VAL A 297 -1.41 7.56 8.86
N PRO A 298 -2.56 7.09 8.33
CA PRO A 298 -2.63 5.81 7.64
C PRO A 298 -2.08 5.92 6.21
N PHE A 299 -1.22 4.96 5.85
CA PHE A 299 -0.77 4.70 4.50
C PHE A 299 -1.26 3.32 4.05
N GLY A 300 -2.01 3.27 2.95
CA GLY A 300 -2.67 2.05 2.47
C GLY A 300 -4.20 2.10 2.65
N PRO A 301 -4.93 1.03 2.26
CA PRO A 301 -4.43 -0.24 1.73
C PRO A 301 -3.94 -0.20 0.28
N CYS A 302 -4.18 0.92 -0.42
CA CYS A 302 -3.71 1.14 -1.78
C CYS A 302 -2.82 2.39 -1.80
N PHE A 303 -1.54 2.21 -1.49
CA PHE A 303 -0.53 3.29 -1.52
C PHE A 303 0.53 3.01 -2.59
N PRO A 304 0.94 4.00 -3.41
CA PRO A 304 1.95 3.80 -4.44
C PRO A 304 3.27 3.24 -3.90
N GLY A 305 3.60 2.01 -4.29
CA GLY A 305 4.85 1.37 -3.90
C GLY A 305 4.75 0.42 -2.71
N LEU A 306 3.63 0.46 -1.98
CA LEU A 306 3.29 -0.55 -1.00
C LEU A 306 2.39 -1.62 -1.66
N PRO A 307 2.49 -2.89 -1.22
CA PRO A 307 1.62 -3.96 -1.69
C PRO A 307 0.18 -3.71 -1.25
N GLY A 308 -0.77 -4.06 -2.12
CA GLY A 308 -2.20 -3.95 -1.87
C GLY A 308 -2.65 -4.72 -0.64
N GLY A 309 -3.41 -4.06 0.22
CA GLY A 309 -3.89 -4.65 1.48
C GLY A 309 -2.95 -4.51 2.67
N LEU A 310 -1.77 -3.91 2.51
CA LEU A 310 -0.93 -3.49 3.65
C LEU A 310 -1.41 -2.13 4.16
N LYS A 311 -1.69 -2.04 5.47
CA LYS A 311 -1.95 -0.76 6.16
C LYS A 311 -0.75 -0.45 7.04
N LEU A 312 -0.12 0.69 6.81
CA LEU A 312 0.96 1.24 7.62
C LEU A 312 0.39 2.42 8.39
N MET A 313 0.46 2.38 9.72
CA MET A 313 0.14 3.54 10.57
C MET A 313 1.44 4.17 11.01
N LEU A 314 1.64 5.45 10.72
CA LEU A 314 2.82 6.21 11.14
C LEU A 314 2.40 7.37 12.04
N THR A 315 3.10 7.55 13.14
CA THR A 315 3.03 8.75 13.97
C THR A 315 4.08 9.72 13.47
N LEU A 316 3.64 10.82 12.87
CA LEU A 316 4.51 11.83 12.26
C LEU A 316 4.80 12.96 13.25
N ASP A 317 6.05 13.38 13.26
CA ASP A 317 6.53 14.58 13.93
C ASP A 317 7.15 15.50 12.86
N GLY A 318 6.34 16.41 12.34
CA GLY A 318 6.67 17.15 11.12
C GLY A 318 6.88 16.20 9.93
N ASP A 319 8.09 16.22 9.37
CA ASP A 319 8.50 15.34 8.26
C ASP A 319 9.15 14.03 8.74
N GLY A 320 9.39 13.91 10.05
CA GLY A 320 9.95 12.72 10.70
C GLY A 320 8.89 11.72 11.13
N VAL A 321 9.30 10.47 11.32
CA VAL A 321 8.45 9.40 11.86
C VAL A 321 8.89 9.09 13.28
N ALA A 322 7.99 9.31 14.25
CA ALA A 322 8.20 8.98 15.65
C ALA A 322 7.93 7.50 15.94
N GLU A 323 6.91 6.93 15.29
CA GLU A 323 6.52 5.53 15.47
C GLU A 323 5.89 4.99 14.18
N GLY A 324 5.95 3.68 13.96
CA GLY A 324 5.13 3.07 12.92
C GLY A 324 4.88 1.59 13.06
N GLN A 325 3.73 1.16 12.55
CA GLN A 325 3.29 -0.23 12.59
C GLN A 325 2.65 -0.64 11.26
N ALA A 326 2.83 -1.89 10.85
CA ALA A 326 2.20 -2.46 9.67
C ALA A 326 1.22 -3.56 10.04
N THR A 327 0.07 -3.57 9.39
CA THR A 327 -0.99 -4.58 9.54
C THR A 327 -1.48 -5.05 8.17
N SER A 328 -1.96 -6.30 8.11
CA SER A 328 -2.58 -6.85 6.90
C SER A 328 -4.10 -6.72 6.95
N LEU A 329 -4.70 -6.25 5.87
CA LEU A 329 -6.16 -6.24 5.69
C LEU A 329 -6.68 -7.48 4.95
N VAL A 330 -5.81 -8.35 4.46
CA VAL A 330 -6.19 -9.52 3.64
C VAL A 330 -5.80 -10.87 4.24
N GLY A 331 -5.06 -10.87 5.34
CA GLY A 331 -4.37 -12.02 5.92
C GLY A 331 -5.18 -13.33 5.95
N MET A 332 -4.45 -14.45 5.94
CA MET A 332 -5.06 -15.76 5.81
C MET A 332 -5.77 -16.18 7.10
N SER A 333 -7.10 -16.37 7.02
CA SER A 333 -7.89 -16.95 8.09
C SER A 333 -7.62 -18.46 8.22
N ALA A 334 -7.35 -18.93 9.44
CA ALA A 334 -7.21 -20.36 9.72
C ALA A 334 -8.53 -21.10 9.42
N ALA A 335 -8.47 -22.12 8.57
CA ALA A 335 -9.65 -22.92 8.26
C ALA A 335 -10.09 -23.73 9.48
N THR A 336 -11.38 -23.67 9.82
CA THR A 336 -11.99 -24.36 10.98
C THR A 336 -12.70 -25.67 10.61
N LYS A 337 -12.59 -26.11 9.35
CA LYS A 337 -13.29 -27.29 8.83
C LYS A 337 -12.31 -28.22 8.13
N GLU A 338 -12.66 -29.50 8.10
CA GLU A 338 -11.98 -30.53 7.32
C GLU A 338 -12.06 -30.21 5.82
N ILE A 339 -10.94 -30.35 5.12
CA ILE A 339 -10.82 -30.00 3.69
C ILE A 339 -10.11 -31.14 2.96
N ALA A 340 -10.67 -31.60 1.85
CA ALA A 340 -10.02 -32.59 0.99
C ALA A 340 -8.64 -32.08 0.53
N ALA A 341 -7.63 -32.95 0.53
CA ALA A 341 -6.24 -32.59 0.24
C ALA A 341 -6.07 -31.76 -1.05
N GLU A 342 -6.71 -32.15 -2.15
CA GLU A 342 -6.66 -31.42 -3.42
C GLU A 342 -7.28 -30.03 -3.29
N THR A 343 -8.39 -29.93 -2.55
CA THR A 343 -9.07 -28.65 -2.31
C THR A 343 -8.21 -27.75 -1.41
N PHE A 344 -7.49 -28.32 -0.44
CA PHE A 344 -6.56 -27.57 0.39
C PHE A 344 -5.41 -26.98 -0.44
N VAL A 345 -4.83 -27.75 -1.36
CA VAL A 345 -3.80 -27.26 -2.29
C VAL A 345 -4.30 -26.07 -3.10
N GLU A 346 -5.50 -26.15 -3.71
CA GLU A 346 -6.05 -25.04 -4.49
C GLU A 346 -6.40 -23.82 -3.63
N ARG A 347 -6.90 -24.04 -2.40
CA ARG A 347 -7.18 -22.95 -1.45
C ARG A 347 -5.92 -22.21 -1.04
N LEU A 348 -4.86 -22.93 -0.65
CA LEU A 348 -3.60 -22.30 -0.26
C LEU A 348 -2.96 -21.56 -1.44
N THR A 349 -3.01 -22.15 -2.63
CA THR A 349 -2.54 -21.52 -3.88
C THR A 349 -3.27 -20.19 -4.13
N THR A 350 -4.60 -20.16 -3.97
CA THR A 350 -5.43 -18.97 -4.20
C THR A 350 -5.24 -17.92 -3.11
N ALA A 351 -5.06 -18.34 -1.87
CA ALA A 351 -4.83 -17.45 -0.73
C ALA A 351 -3.49 -16.70 -0.83
N MET A 352 -2.53 -17.19 -1.63
CA MET A 352 -1.18 -16.64 -1.75
C MET A 352 -0.88 -16.15 -3.18
N PRO A 353 -1.55 -15.08 -3.65
CA PRO A 353 -1.50 -14.67 -5.05
C PRO A 353 -0.10 -14.24 -5.52
N LEU A 354 0.77 -13.79 -4.61
CA LEU A 354 2.11 -13.31 -4.98
C LEU A 354 3.17 -14.42 -5.11
N ALA A 355 2.87 -15.66 -4.71
CA ALA A 355 3.74 -16.83 -4.88
C ALA A 355 2.97 -18.18 -4.97
N PRO A 356 1.93 -18.28 -5.81
CA PRO A 356 1.00 -19.41 -5.80
C PRO A 356 1.68 -20.77 -6.05
N LEU A 357 2.71 -20.84 -6.89
CA LEU A 357 3.40 -22.09 -7.20
C LEU A 357 4.25 -22.57 -6.03
N SER A 358 4.90 -21.65 -5.31
CA SER A 358 5.66 -21.96 -4.10
C SER A 358 4.76 -22.58 -3.03
N TYR A 359 3.60 -21.97 -2.78
CA TYR A 359 2.63 -22.46 -1.81
C TYR A 359 1.90 -23.73 -2.27
N ARG A 360 1.68 -23.90 -3.58
CA ARG A 360 1.19 -25.16 -4.14
C ARG A 360 2.16 -26.31 -3.86
N LEU A 361 3.46 -26.11 -4.14
CA LEU A 361 4.49 -27.11 -3.87
C LEU A 361 4.59 -27.41 -2.37
N LEU A 362 4.54 -26.38 -1.53
CA LEU A 362 4.57 -26.52 -0.08
C LEU A 362 3.43 -27.42 0.43
N ALA A 363 2.19 -27.18 -0.03
CA ALA A 363 1.05 -28.03 0.28
C ALA A 363 1.22 -29.46 -0.23
N CYS A 364 1.63 -29.64 -1.50
CA CYS A 364 1.87 -30.98 -2.05
C CYS A 364 2.90 -31.74 -1.22
N ARG A 365 4.07 -31.13 -0.92
CA ARG A 365 5.14 -31.78 -0.14
C ARG A 365 4.67 -32.17 1.26
N ALA A 366 3.98 -31.28 1.97
CA ALA A 366 3.48 -31.57 3.32
C ALA A 366 2.43 -32.69 3.30
N ILE A 367 1.48 -32.68 2.36
CA ILE A 367 0.44 -33.71 2.25
C ILE A 367 1.06 -35.07 1.86
N GLU A 368 1.96 -35.07 0.89
CA GLU A 368 2.62 -36.30 0.42
C GLU A 368 3.49 -36.92 1.51
N GLN A 369 4.19 -36.10 2.31
CA GLN A 369 4.92 -36.58 3.47
C GLN A 369 3.98 -37.15 4.54
N ALA A 370 2.85 -36.50 4.82
CA ALA A 370 1.82 -37.03 5.73
C ALA A 370 1.26 -38.38 5.27
N ALA A 371 1.18 -38.59 3.94
CA ALA A 371 0.77 -39.85 3.32
C ALA A 371 1.89 -40.91 3.25
N GLY A 372 3.11 -40.60 3.68
CA GLY A 372 4.25 -41.51 3.66
C GLY A 372 4.85 -41.73 2.26
N LEU A 373 4.61 -40.81 1.32
CA LEU A 373 5.20 -40.87 -0.02
C LEU A 373 6.63 -40.33 0.00
N GLU A 374 7.55 -41.01 -0.69
CA GLU A 374 8.92 -40.55 -0.91
C GLU A 374 8.95 -39.35 -1.88
N GLU A 375 10.05 -38.58 -1.89
CA GLU A 375 10.21 -37.39 -2.74
C GLU A 375 10.15 -37.74 -4.24
N ASP A 376 9.30 -37.05 -5.00
CA ASP A 376 9.16 -37.27 -6.44
C ASP A 376 10.31 -36.67 -7.24
N THR A 377 11.39 -37.44 -7.42
CA THR A 377 12.53 -37.00 -8.22
C THR A 377 12.21 -36.86 -9.72
N ALA A 378 11.13 -37.47 -10.23
CA ALA A 378 10.83 -37.52 -11.66
C ALA A 378 10.34 -36.17 -12.19
N THR A 379 9.54 -35.44 -11.40
CA THR A 379 9.03 -34.11 -11.79
C THR A 379 9.71 -32.96 -11.06
N ALA A 380 10.49 -33.23 -10.00
CA ALA A 380 11.03 -32.17 -9.15
C ALA A 380 11.91 -31.15 -9.90
N ARG A 381 12.72 -31.56 -10.88
CA ARG A 381 13.49 -30.61 -11.73
C ARG A 381 12.57 -29.63 -12.47
N ALA A 382 11.49 -30.13 -13.08
CA ALA A 382 10.54 -29.29 -13.80
C ALA A 382 9.77 -28.35 -12.85
N CYS A 383 9.47 -28.81 -11.62
CA CYS A 383 8.91 -27.98 -10.56
C CYS A 383 9.87 -26.87 -10.13
N VAL A 384 11.17 -27.17 -9.94
CA VAL A 384 12.21 -26.14 -9.66
C VAL A 384 12.22 -25.06 -10.74
N SER A 385 12.17 -25.45 -12.02
CA SER A 385 12.09 -24.49 -13.12
C SER A 385 10.84 -23.58 -13.03
N ALA A 386 9.69 -24.12 -12.61
CA ALA A 386 8.49 -23.33 -12.38
C ALA A 386 8.58 -22.39 -11.17
N LEU A 387 9.19 -22.82 -10.07
CA LEU A 387 9.43 -21.97 -8.89
C LEU A 387 10.39 -20.83 -9.22
N GLU A 388 11.47 -21.10 -9.96
CA GLU A 388 12.45 -20.09 -10.31
C GLU A 388 11.87 -19.11 -11.35
N ARG A 389 10.95 -19.55 -12.23
CA ARG A 389 10.15 -18.64 -13.06
C ARG A 389 9.26 -17.73 -12.21
N GLU A 390 8.59 -18.27 -11.20
CA GLU A 390 7.80 -17.47 -10.25
C GLU A 390 8.67 -16.47 -9.49
N ARG A 391 9.88 -16.87 -9.08
CA ARG A 391 10.85 -15.99 -8.42
C ARG A 391 11.26 -14.81 -9.30
N ILE A 392 11.57 -15.06 -10.58
CA ILE A 392 11.85 -13.98 -11.55
C ILE A 392 10.65 -13.03 -11.66
N ALA A 393 9.44 -13.58 -11.85
CA ALA A 393 8.24 -12.77 -11.97
C ALA A 393 7.93 -11.95 -10.71
N SER A 394 8.13 -12.53 -9.52
CA SER A 394 7.94 -11.83 -8.23
C SER A 394 8.93 -10.68 -8.07
N HIS A 395 10.23 -10.93 -8.29
CA HIS A 395 11.26 -9.90 -8.16
C HIS A 395 11.09 -8.76 -9.16
N LEU A 396 10.64 -9.07 -10.39
CA LEU A 396 10.28 -8.04 -11.38
C LEU A 396 9.02 -7.28 -10.95
N GLY A 397 8.02 -7.95 -10.39
CA GLY A 397 6.84 -7.31 -9.81
C GLY A 397 7.19 -6.34 -8.67
N TRP A 398 8.10 -6.73 -7.79
CA TRP A 398 8.63 -5.84 -6.75
C TRP A 398 9.35 -4.62 -7.35
N LEU A 399 10.13 -4.79 -8.43
CA LEU A 399 10.75 -3.66 -9.14
C LEU A 399 9.73 -2.71 -9.77
N VAL A 400 8.54 -3.20 -10.17
CA VAL A 400 7.44 -2.34 -10.61
C VAL A 400 6.98 -1.44 -9.48
N LEU A 401 6.73 -2.00 -8.29
CA LEU A 401 6.31 -1.24 -7.10
C LEU A 401 7.38 -0.24 -6.68
N LEU A 402 8.65 -0.67 -6.58
CA LEU A 402 9.77 0.20 -6.27
C LEU A 402 9.89 1.36 -7.27
N GLY A 403 9.78 1.06 -8.56
CA GLY A 403 9.82 2.07 -9.62
C GLY A 403 8.70 3.10 -9.49
N ARG A 404 7.50 2.67 -9.06
CA ARG A 404 6.36 3.57 -8.81
C ARG A 404 6.62 4.45 -7.59
N GLN A 405 7.08 3.86 -6.49
CA GLN A 405 7.38 4.56 -5.25
C GLN A 405 8.40 5.68 -5.45
N LEU A 406 9.46 5.38 -6.21
CA LEU A 406 10.56 6.30 -6.46
C LEU A 406 10.31 7.24 -7.67
N GLY A 407 9.18 7.11 -8.37
CA GLY A 407 8.86 7.92 -9.55
C GLY A 407 9.66 7.56 -10.82
N PHE A 408 10.34 6.41 -10.86
CA PHE A 408 11.06 5.93 -12.04
C PHE A 408 10.11 5.26 -13.05
N ALA A 409 9.36 6.06 -13.81
CA ALA A 409 8.40 5.56 -14.82
C ALA A 409 9.04 4.59 -15.84
N TRP A 410 10.31 4.79 -16.19
CA TRP A 410 11.04 3.87 -17.08
C TRP A 410 11.25 2.49 -16.46
N LEU A 411 11.49 2.42 -15.14
CA LEU A 411 11.71 1.18 -14.39
C LEU A 411 10.38 0.45 -14.27
N THR A 412 9.33 1.15 -13.85
CA THR A 412 7.96 0.60 -13.80
C THR A 412 7.59 -0.05 -15.13
N ARG A 413 7.68 0.69 -16.25
CA ARG A 413 7.34 0.15 -17.57
C ARG A 413 8.21 -1.04 -17.97
N ARG A 414 9.53 -0.94 -17.78
CA ARG A 414 10.45 -2.00 -18.19
C ARG A 414 10.29 -3.27 -17.37
N ALA A 415 10.12 -3.14 -16.05
CA ALA A 415 9.89 -4.25 -15.16
C ALA A 415 8.53 -4.90 -15.42
N THR A 416 7.48 -4.12 -15.69
CA THR A 416 6.16 -4.65 -16.08
C THR A 416 6.26 -5.51 -17.34
N THR A 417 6.88 -5.02 -18.42
CA THR A 417 7.03 -5.82 -19.65
C THR A 417 7.77 -7.13 -19.40
N LEU A 418 8.90 -7.08 -18.70
CA LEU A 418 9.68 -8.29 -18.42
C LEU A 418 8.96 -9.26 -17.49
N GLN A 419 8.19 -8.75 -16.52
CA GLN A 419 7.39 -9.57 -15.62
C GLN A 419 6.33 -10.34 -16.41
N LEU A 420 5.57 -9.64 -17.27
CA LEU A 420 4.54 -10.24 -18.11
C LEU A 420 5.13 -11.26 -19.09
N ASP A 421 6.25 -10.91 -19.74
CA ASP A 421 6.97 -11.80 -20.65
C ASP A 421 7.46 -13.06 -19.93
N SER A 422 7.84 -12.98 -18.65
CA SER A 422 8.39 -14.11 -17.89
C SER A 422 7.34 -15.07 -17.33
N ARG A 423 6.13 -14.58 -17.02
CA ARG A 423 5.21 -15.28 -16.12
C ARG A 423 4.69 -16.62 -16.64
N CYS A 424 4.36 -16.66 -17.93
CA CYS A 424 3.88 -17.87 -18.61
C CYS A 424 4.86 -18.37 -19.67
N ALA A 425 6.11 -17.86 -19.66
CA ALA A 425 7.11 -18.23 -20.66
C ALA A 425 7.57 -19.68 -20.51
N THR A 426 7.86 -20.28 -21.67
CA THR A 426 8.59 -21.56 -21.76
C THR A 426 10.05 -21.38 -21.36
N ARG A 427 10.78 -22.48 -21.16
CA ARG A 427 12.23 -22.42 -20.90
C ARG A 427 12.98 -21.62 -21.96
N GLU A 428 12.69 -21.87 -23.23
CA GLU A 428 13.36 -21.20 -24.35
C GLU A 428 13.11 -19.70 -24.34
N GLN A 429 11.87 -19.28 -24.08
CA GLN A 429 11.50 -17.88 -23.97
C GLN A 429 12.20 -17.20 -22.77
N LEU A 430 12.27 -17.87 -21.61
CA LEU A 430 12.97 -17.35 -20.43
C LEU A 430 14.47 -17.15 -20.69
N VAL A 431 15.12 -18.13 -21.30
CA VAL A 431 16.55 -18.02 -21.68
C VAL A 431 16.76 -16.87 -22.66
N ALA A 432 15.83 -16.66 -23.60
CA ALA A 432 15.87 -15.54 -24.53
C ALA A 432 15.74 -14.14 -23.85
N LEU A 433 15.15 -14.06 -22.65
CA LEU A 433 15.08 -12.82 -21.86
C LEU A 433 16.40 -12.46 -21.17
N ARG A 434 17.39 -13.36 -21.14
CA ARG A 434 18.68 -13.15 -20.44
C ARG A 434 19.39 -11.83 -20.81
N PRO A 435 19.53 -11.43 -22.09
CA PRO A 435 20.17 -10.15 -22.43
C PRO A 435 19.37 -8.95 -21.91
N ALA A 436 18.05 -9.03 -21.99
CA ALA A 436 17.13 -7.99 -21.54
C ALA A 436 17.18 -7.78 -20.00
N LEU A 437 17.25 -8.88 -19.24
CA LEU A 437 17.38 -8.87 -17.78
C LEU A 437 18.77 -8.36 -17.36
N ARG A 438 19.84 -8.81 -18.02
CA ARG A 438 21.20 -8.26 -17.78
C ARG A 438 21.29 -6.77 -18.06
N ALA A 439 20.65 -6.29 -19.12
CA ALA A 439 20.60 -4.87 -19.45
C ALA A 439 19.84 -4.06 -18.38
N LEU A 440 18.73 -4.60 -17.85
CA LEU A 440 18.00 -3.98 -16.74
C LEU A 440 18.88 -3.90 -15.48
N THR A 441 19.49 -5.01 -15.06
CA THR A 441 20.40 -5.06 -13.91
C THR A 441 21.53 -4.04 -14.04
N ALA A 442 22.25 -4.05 -15.17
CA ALA A 442 23.34 -3.12 -15.40
C ALA A 442 22.89 -1.65 -15.41
N ARG A 443 21.68 -1.35 -15.89
CA ARG A 443 21.12 0.00 -15.84
C ARG A 443 20.80 0.42 -14.41
N LEU A 444 20.17 -0.45 -13.62
CA LEU A 444 19.85 -0.17 -12.21
C LEU A 444 21.12 0.11 -11.40
N GLU A 445 22.13 -0.74 -11.53
CA GLU A 445 23.42 -0.58 -10.82
C GLU A 445 24.16 0.71 -11.19
N ARG A 446 24.02 1.18 -12.43
CA ARG A 446 24.68 2.39 -12.94
C ARG A 446 23.88 3.67 -12.72
N THR A 447 22.64 3.59 -12.22
CA THR A 447 21.78 4.77 -12.04
C THR A 447 22.13 5.47 -10.71
N PRO A 448 22.78 6.66 -10.71
CA PRO A 448 23.30 7.26 -9.47
C PRO A 448 22.19 7.69 -8.51
N LEU A 449 21.09 8.27 -9.04
CA LEU A 449 19.93 8.67 -8.23
C LEU A 449 19.31 7.47 -7.50
N LEU A 450 19.25 6.30 -8.14
CA LEU A 450 18.68 5.10 -7.52
C LEU A 450 19.53 4.66 -6.33
N LYS A 451 20.86 4.67 -6.48
CA LYS A 451 21.78 4.37 -5.38
C LYS A 451 21.65 5.38 -4.24
N ALA A 452 21.53 6.68 -4.56
CA ALA A 452 21.37 7.73 -3.56
C ALA A 452 20.04 7.59 -2.77
N ARG A 453 18.97 7.11 -3.41
CA ARG A 453 17.64 6.92 -2.82
C ARG A 453 17.42 5.56 -2.15
N LEU A 454 18.45 4.73 -2.02
CA LEU A 454 18.35 3.38 -1.43
C LEU A 454 19.49 3.03 -0.49
N LYS A 455 20.69 3.54 -0.74
CA LYS A 455 21.86 3.21 0.08
C LYS A 455 21.75 3.91 1.43
N GLY A 456 21.93 3.16 2.51
CA GLY A 456 21.79 3.61 3.91
C GLY A 456 20.36 3.61 4.44
N ILE A 457 19.34 3.50 3.57
CA ILE A 457 17.93 3.55 3.97
C ILE A 457 17.46 2.18 4.45
N GLY A 458 16.77 2.16 5.58
CA GLY A 458 16.21 0.93 6.17
C GLY A 458 17.30 -0.10 6.52
N THR A 459 18.41 0.37 7.07
CA THR A 459 19.50 -0.50 7.53
C THR A 459 18.99 -1.40 8.65
N LEU A 460 19.17 -2.71 8.51
CA LEU A 460 18.70 -3.68 9.49
C LEU A 460 19.44 -3.54 10.83
N PRO A 461 18.74 -3.65 11.98
CA PRO A 461 19.36 -3.70 13.30
C PRO A 461 20.38 -4.85 13.42
N VAL A 462 21.44 -4.63 14.20
CA VAL A 462 22.51 -5.61 14.43
C VAL A 462 22.01 -6.89 15.11
N ASP A 463 20.91 -6.79 15.86
CA ASP A 463 20.29 -7.85 16.66
C ASP A 463 18.98 -8.38 16.04
N SER A 464 18.79 -8.27 14.73
CA SER A 464 17.64 -8.87 14.05
C SER A 464 17.81 -10.38 13.91
N TYR A 465 17.46 -11.11 14.97
CA TYR A 465 17.35 -12.56 14.98
C TYR A 465 15.97 -12.94 14.38
N ASP A 466 15.93 -13.95 13.50
CA ASP A 466 14.71 -14.47 12.84
C ASP A 466 14.30 -13.83 11.50
N LEU A 467 15.19 -13.09 10.83
CA LEU A 467 14.95 -12.63 9.46
C LEU A 467 15.03 -13.76 8.44
N ARG A 468 14.21 -13.69 7.39
CA ARG A 468 14.19 -14.72 6.33
C ARG A 468 14.35 -14.14 4.93
N GLY A 469 14.81 -15.00 4.01
CA GLY A 469 14.78 -14.74 2.57
C GLY A 469 15.76 -13.67 2.08
N PRO A 470 15.43 -12.94 0.99
CA PRO A 470 16.29 -11.91 0.43
C PRO A 470 16.62 -10.78 1.42
N VAL A 471 15.72 -10.51 2.38
CA VAL A 471 15.95 -9.49 3.43
C VAL A 471 17.12 -9.92 4.33
N ALA A 472 17.09 -11.15 4.83
CA ALA A 472 18.17 -11.70 5.64
C ALA A 472 19.49 -11.83 4.86
N ARG A 473 19.42 -12.30 3.61
CA ARG A 473 20.60 -12.47 2.75
C ARG A 473 21.30 -11.15 2.42
N ALA A 474 20.57 -10.05 2.37
CA ALA A 474 21.14 -8.71 2.21
C ALA A 474 21.95 -8.23 3.43
N ALA A 475 21.76 -8.85 4.60
CA ALA A 475 22.49 -8.65 5.84
C ALA A 475 23.36 -9.85 6.20
N SER A 476 23.99 -10.47 5.19
CA SER A 476 25.01 -11.51 5.35
C SER A 476 24.55 -12.85 5.96
N SER A 477 23.24 -13.05 6.17
CA SER A 477 22.71 -14.37 6.53
C SER A 477 22.80 -15.32 5.33
N ALA A 478 23.37 -16.50 5.52
CA ALA A 478 23.46 -17.53 4.48
C ALA A 478 22.27 -18.51 4.48
N GLU A 479 21.23 -18.25 5.27
CA GLU A 479 20.07 -19.14 5.34
C GLU A 479 19.24 -19.11 4.04
N ASP A 480 19.06 -20.29 3.44
CA ASP A 480 18.26 -20.52 2.24
C ASP A 480 17.92 -22.01 2.16
N VAL A 481 16.63 -22.36 2.20
CA VAL A 481 16.20 -23.78 2.24
C VAL A 481 16.67 -24.55 1.01
N ARG A 482 16.88 -23.86 -0.12
CA ARG A 482 17.36 -24.47 -1.37
C ARG A 482 18.76 -25.07 -1.25
N GLN A 483 19.57 -24.65 -0.28
CA GLN A 483 20.87 -25.30 -0.05
C GLN A 483 20.73 -26.75 0.41
N THR A 484 19.67 -27.06 1.15
CA THR A 484 19.43 -28.40 1.69
C THR A 484 18.61 -29.28 0.74
N ASP A 485 17.89 -28.68 -0.20
CA ASP A 485 17.09 -29.40 -1.20
C ASP A 485 17.99 -30.17 -2.19
N ALA A 486 17.71 -31.46 -2.36
CA ALA A 486 18.55 -32.35 -3.16
C ALA A 486 18.64 -31.93 -4.63
N ILE A 487 17.52 -31.46 -5.20
CA ILE A 487 17.44 -31.10 -6.62
C ILE A 487 18.19 -29.79 -6.88
N TYR A 488 18.05 -28.80 -5.98
CA TYR A 488 18.85 -27.57 -6.08
C TYR A 488 20.35 -27.85 -5.96
N ARG A 489 20.79 -28.74 -5.06
CA ARG A 489 22.19 -29.16 -4.96
C ARG A 489 22.69 -29.83 -6.24
N GLU A 490 21.90 -30.73 -6.84
CA GLU A 490 22.24 -31.35 -8.12
C GLU A 490 22.35 -30.34 -9.27
N LEU A 491 21.59 -29.26 -9.22
CA LEU A 491 21.63 -28.16 -10.20
C LEU A 491 22.75 -27.16 -9.93
N GLY A 492 23.55 -27.36 -8.86
CA GLY A 492 24.67 -26.48 -8.50
C GLY A 492 24.22 -25.15 -7.90
N PHE A 493 23.10 -25.13 -7.18
CA PHE A 493 22.65 -23.93 -6.47
C PHE A 493 23.65 -23.53 -5.39
N GLU A 494 23.98 -22.23 -5.37
CA GLU A 494 24.79 -21.61 -4.32
C GLU A 494 24.08 -20.35 -3.81
N THR A 495 24.00 -20.22 -2.49
CA THR A 495 23.42 -19.02 -1.90
C THR A 495 24.35 -17.84 -2.01
N ARG A 496 23.78 -16.72 -2.46
CA ARG A 496 24.46 -15.43 -2.51
C ARG A 496 24.04 -14.61 -1.31
N THR A 497 25.02 -14.00 -0.66
CA THR A 497 24.81 -13.05 0.43
C THR A 497 25.37 -11.69 0.05
N GLY A 498 24.77 -10.65 0.61
CA GLY A 498 25.23 -9.28 0.52
C GLY A 498 25.63 -8.74 1.88
N GLU A 499 26.28 -7.58 1.84
CA GLU A 499 26.58 -6.77 3.02
C GLU A 499 25.81 -5.45 2.93
N GLY A 500 25.49 -4.90 4.10
CA GLY A 500 24.90 -3.57 4.28
C GLY A 500 23.52 -3.59 4.90
N GLY A 501 22.69 -4.60 4.63
CA GLY A 501 21.35 -4.70 5.22
C GLY A 501 20.40 -3.54 4.89
N ASP A 502 20.74 -2.68 3.93
CA ASP A 502 19.94 -1.53 3.51
C ASP A 502 19.08 -1.86 2.28
N ALA A 503 18.22 -0.92 1.87
CA ALA A 503 17.36 -1.09 0.70
C ALA A 503 18.17 -1.32 -0.59
N TRP A 504 19.38 -0.77 -0.70
CA TRP A 504 20.29 -1.00 -1.82
C TRP A 504 20.86 -2.43 -1.85
N ALA A 505 21.23 -3.00 -0.70
CA ALA A 505 21.65 -4.38 -0.56
C ALA A 505 20.50 -5.34 -0.92
N ARG A 506 19.28 -5.05 -0.46
CA ARG A 506 18.07 -5.81 -0.81
C ARG A 506 17.74 -5.77 -2.32
N LEU A 507 17.91 -4.62 -2.98
CA LEU A 507 17.79 -4.51 -4.44
C LEU A 507 18.82 -5.42 -5.15
N ARG A 508 20.10 -5.31 -4.78
CA ARG A 508 21.17 -6.12 -5.38
C ARG A 508 20.97 -7.61 -5.16
N GLN A 509 20.48 -8.01 -3.97
CA GLN A 509 20.16 -9.40 -3.67
C GLN A 509 19.11 -9.96 -4.64
N ARG A 510 17.99 -9.24 -4.85
CA ARG A 510 16.93 -9.67 -5.77
C ARG A 510 17.40 -9.71 -7.23
N LEU A 511 18.22 -8.75 -7.67
CA LEU A 511 18.83 -8.77 -9.01
C LEU A 511 19.79 -9.95 -9.21
N GLY A 512 20.55 -10.28 -8.17
CA GLY A 512 21.40 -11.46 -8.12
C GLY A 512 20.60 -12.75 -8.21
N GLU A 513 19.48 -12.84 -7.50
CA GLU A 513 18.57 -13.98 -7.54
C GLU A 513 17.91 -14.15 -8.91
N ILE A 514 17.44 -13.09 -9.57
CA ILE A 514 16.91 -13.18 -10.96
C ILE A 514 17.92 -13.85 -11.89
N THR A 515 19.20 -13.50 -11.76
CA THR A 515 20.26 -14.07 -12.59
C THR A 515 20.48 -15.55 -12.27
N ALA A 516 20.51 -15.91 -10.99
CA ALA A 516 20.66 -17.30 -10.56
C ALA A 516 19.45 -18.17 -10.97
N SER A 517 18.23 -17.63 -10.87
CA SER A 517 17.01 -18.31 -11.30
C SER A 517 17.03 -18.68 -12.78
N LEU A 518 17.55 -17.79 -13.66
CA LEU A 518 17.71 -18.12 -15.08
C LEU A 518 18.70 -19.28 -15.30
N ASP A 519 19.80 -19.30 -14.56
CA ASP A 519 20.81 -20.36 -14.66
C ASP A 519 20.22 -21.71 -14.20
N LEU A 520 19.42 -21.70 -13.13
CA LEU A 520 18.70 -22.88 -12.65
C LEU A 520 17.64 -23.37 -13.64
N ILE A 521 16.84 -22.47 -14.24
CA ILE A 521 15.82 -22.80 -15.25
C ILE A 521 16.49 -23.44 -16.49
N GLU A 522 17.62 -22.88 -16.91
CA GLU A 522 18.38 -23.40 -18.04
C GLU A 522 18.86 -24.84 -17.79
N ALA A 523 19.28 -25.14 -16.56
CA ALA A 523 19.73 -26.48 -16.14
C ALA A 523 18.59 -27.46 -15.81
N ALA A 524 17.46 -26.98 -15.29
CA ALA A 524 16.38 -27.82 -14.75
C ALA A 524 15.39 -28.33 -15.81
N GLY A 525 15.21 -27.60 -16.92
CA GLY A 525 14.31 -28.00 -18.00
C GLY A 525 13.00 -27.20 -18.04
N GLU A 526 12.01 -27.71 -18.75
CA GLU A 526 10.74 -26.99 -18.98
C GLU A 526 9.94 -26.83 -17.67
N PRO A 527 9.48 -25.61 -17.32
CA PRO A 527 8.63 -25.38 -16.15
C PRO A 527 7.38 -26.25 -16.13
N ARG A 528 7.13 -26.95 -15.01
CA ARG A 528 5.90 -27.72 -14.79
C ARG A 528 5.26 -27.40 -13.45
N LEU A 529 3.94 -27.35 -13.45
CA LEU A 529 3.12 -27.17 -12.24
C LEU A 529 3.34 -28.35 -11.27
N PRO A 530 3.53 -28.09 -9.96
CA PRO A 530 3.46 -29.12 -8.92
C PRO A 530 2.06 -29.75 -8.89
N ILE A 531 1.97 -31.08 -8.95
CA ILE A 531 0.69 -31.81 -8.91
C ILE A 531 0.74 -32.74 -7.70
N LEU A 532 -0.30 -32.71 -6.88
CA LEU A 532 -0.45 -33.63 -5.76
C LEU A 532 -0.58 -35.06 -6.30
N ARG A 533 0.29 -35.96 -5.83
CA ARG A 533 0.21 -37.39 -6.15
C ARG A 533 -0.97 -38.05 -5.43
N ASP A 534 -1.40 -39.19 -5.93
CA ASP A 534 -2.50 -39.96 -5.32
C ASP A 534 -2.09 -40.43 -3.91
N ILE A 535 -2.78 -39.88 -2.91
CA ILE A 535 -2.59 -40.20 -1.48
C ILE A 535 -3.61 -41.22 -0.96
N GLY A 536 -4.61 -41.60 -1.76
CA GLY A 536 -5.73 -42.43 -1.32
C GLY A 536 -6.42 -41.88 -0.06
N GLY A 537 -6.71 -42.76 0.90
CA GLY A 537 -7.30 -42.41 2.19
C GLY A 537 -6.26 -42.32 3.32
N ALA A 538 -5.05 -41.85 3.03
CA ALA A 538 -3.97 -41.81 4.02
C ALA A 538 -4.29 -40.90 5.22
N SER A 539 -3.66 -41.19 6.35
CA SER A 539 -3.70 -40.40 7.57
C SER A 539 -2.29 -40.28 8.16
N GLY A 540 -1.93 -39.13 8.70
CA GLY A 540 -0.61 -38.87 9.24
C GLY A 540 -0.34 -37.39 9.45
N THR A 541 0.86 -37.06 9.90
CA THR A 541 1.32 -35.68 10.06
C THR A 541 2.41 -35.37 9.05
N GLY A 542 2.30 -34.22 8.40
CA GLY A 542 3.25 -33.76 7.38
C GLY A 542 3.84 -32.40 7.73
N GLU A 543 5.08 -32.18 7.34
CA GLU A 543 5.85 -30.95 7.46
C GLU A 543 6.72 -30.78 6.22
N ALA A 544 6.67 -29.59 5.63
CA ALA A 544 7.51 -29.23 4.50
C ALA A 544 7.98 -27.78 4.60
N SER A 545 9.10 -27.50 3.95
CA SER A 545 9.67 -26.16 3.80
C SER A 545 9.93 -25.86 2.33
N VAL A 546 9.60 -24.65 1.90
CA VAL A 546 9.87 -24.15 0.54
C VAL A 546 10.43 -22.73 0.64
N GLU A 547 11.52 -22.46 -0.09
CA GLU A 547 12.03 -21.09 -0.25
C GLU A 547 11.18 -20.34 -1.28
N THR A 548 10.21 -19.54 -0.83
CA THR A 548 9.41 -18.65 -1.70
C THR A 548 10.29 -17.49 -2.22
N PRO A 549 9.80 -16.64 -3.13
CA PRO A 549 10.51 -15.42 -3.53
C PRO A 549 10.80 -14.47 -2.35
N ARG A 550 10.02 -14.53 -1.26
CA ARG A 550 10.14 -13.68 -0.08
C ARG A 550 10.91 -14.33 1.06
N GLY A 551 11.05 -15.64 1.05
CA GLY A 551 11.90 -16.41 1.97
C GLY A 551 11.31 -17.76 2.30
N ARG A 552 11.89 -18.43 3.29
CA ARG A 552 11.41 -19.71 3.81
C ARG A 552 9.95 -19.61 4.27
N ALA A 553 9.11 -20.51 3.77
CA ALA A 553 7.79 -20.82 4.29
C ALA A 553 7.76 -22.28 4.76
N ASP A 554 7.18 -22.51 5.93
CA ASP A 554 7.03 -23.81 6.56
C ASP A 554 5.54 -24.13 6.74
N LEU A 555 5.15 -25.35 6.39
CA LEU A 555 3.79 -25.84 6.55
C LEU A 555 3.82 -27.15 7.30
N ARG A 556 3.14 -27.19 8.45
CA ARG A 556 2.83 -28.43 9.16
C ARG A 556 1.34 -28.70 9.08
N LEU A 557 0.92 -29.94 8.82
CA LEU A 557 -0.49 -30.32 8.74
C LEU A 557 -0.75 -31.73 9.25
N THR A 558 -2.02 -31.99 9.58
CA THR A 558 -2.53 -33.32 9.91
C THR A 558 -3.55 -33.75 8.89
N LEU A 559 -3.37 -34.97 8.37
CA LEU A 559 -4.24 -35.62 7.41
C LEU A 559 -5.02 -36.75 8.13
N GLU A 560 -6.33 -36.80 7.94
CA GLU A 560 -7.17 -37.92 8.33
C GLU A 560 -8.06 -38.35 7.16
N HIS A 561 -7.93 -39.60 6.72
CA HIS A 561 -8.73 -40.17 5.62
C HIS A 561 -8.71 -39.30 4.34
N GLY A 562 -7.54 -38.76 4.00
CA GLY A 562 -7.36 -37.86 2.85
C GLY A 562 -7.88 -36.42 3.06
N GLN A 563 -8.32 -36.07 4.26
CA GLN A 563 -8.76 -34.72 4.63
C GLN A 563 -7.71 -34.02 5.49
N VAL A 564 -7.38 -32.78 5.16
CA VAL A 564 -6.60 -31.89 6.03
C VAL A 564 -7.53 -31.40 7.14
N ILE A 565 -7.23 -31.78 8.38
CA ILE A 565 -8.04 -31.44 9.56
C ILE A 565 -7.47 -30.25 10.34
N SER A 566 -6.16 -30.03 10.25
CA SER A 566 -5.46 -28.93 10.89
C SER A 566 -4.17 -28.62 10.14
N PHE A 567 -3.75 -27.36 10.17
CA PHE A 567 -2.47 -26.92 9.64
C PHE A 567 -1.93 -25.70 10.39
N GLN A 568 -0.62 -25.52 10.33
CA GLN A 568 0.12 -24.36 10.80
C GLN A 568 1.01 -23.90 9.66
N LEU A 569 0.87 -22.64 9.27
CA LEU A 569 1.70 -22.03 8.24
C LEU A 569 2.54 -20.93 8.89
N ASP A 570 3.85 -21.00 8.67
CA ASP A 570 4.80 -19.97 9.05
C ASP A 570 5.48 -19.40 7.80
N THR A 571 5.57 -18.08 7.68
CA THR A 571 5.98 -17.41 6.44
C THR A 571 7.06 -16.36 6.70
N ALA A 572 7.89 -16.08 5.71
CA ALA A 572 8.89 -15.02 5.81
C ALA A 572 8.30 -13.64 6.16
N CYS A 573 7.08 -13.34 5.70
CA CYS A 573 6.44 -12.05 5.99
C CYS A 573 5.98 -11.90 7.44
N ASN A 574 5.62 -13.00 8.13
CA ASN A 574 5.30 -12.97 9.57
C ASN A 574 6.49 -12.48 10.41
N HIS A 575 7.71 -12.82 10.01
CA HIS A 575 8.92 -12.36 10.70
C HIS A 575 9.33 -10.97 10.24
N ASN A 576 9.35 -10.74 8.93
CA ASN A 576 9.85 -9.49 8.37
C ASN A 576 8.93 -8.28 8.65
N ILE A 577 7.63 -8.48 8.92
CA ILE A 577 6.72 -7.37 9.28
C ILE A 577 7.09 -6.72 10.61
N GLY A 578 7.64 -7.48 11.57
CA GLY A 578 8.12 -6.97 12.85
C GLY A 578 9.29 -6.00 12.74
N LEU A 579 9.95 -5.92 11.58
CA LEU A 579 10.99 -4.92 11.31
C LEU A 579 10.45 -3.51 11.13
N VAL A 580 9.17 -3.34 10.76
CA VAL A 580 8.64 -2.05 10.31
C VAL A 580 8.87 -0.96 11.35
N ALA A 581 8.54 -1.20 12.62
CA ALA A 581 8.71 -0.22 13.69
C ALA A 581 10.16 0.29 13.78
N ASN A 582 11.12 -0.63 13.87
CA ASN A 582 12.55 -0.29 13.97
C ASN A 582 13.11 0.38 12.71
N LEU A 583 12.53 0.13 11.53
CA LEU A 583 13.04 0.67 10.27
C LEU A 583 12.50 2.06 9.93
N VAL A 584 11.36 2.46 10.51
CA VAL A 584 10.74 3.76 10.23
C VAL A 584 11.02 4.78 11.33
N GLU A 585 11.21 4.35 12.58
CA GLU A 585 11.50 5.25 13.70
C GLU A 585 12.73 6.13 13.43
N GLY A 586 12.57 7.44 13.62
CA GLY A 586 13.60 8.45 13.43
C GLY A 586 13.98 8.72 11.97
N GLN A 587 13.29 8.11 10.99
CA GLN A 587 13.50 8.40 9.57
C GLN A 587 12.60 9.55 9.09
N GLU A 588 13.03 10.24 8.04
CA GLU A 588 12.12 11.08 7.25
C GLU A 588 11.05 10.20 6.57
N LEU A 589 9.84 10.72 6.42
CA LEU A 589 8.70 9.98 5.86
C LEU A 589 9.01 9.31 4.51
N GLY A 590 9.73 10.01 3.63
CA GLY A 590 10.11 9.47 2.32
C GLY A 590 11.00 8.24 2.42
N ASP A 591 11.95 8.23 3.36
CA ASP A 591 12.90 7.15 3.57
C ASP A 591 12.27 6.01 4.37
N ALA A 592 11.39 6.31 5.35
CA ALA A 592 10.57 5.32 6.05
C ALA A 592 9.73 4.49 5.06
N LEU A 593 9.03 5.13 4.13
CA LEU A 593 8.24 4.45 3.11
C LEU A 593 9.12 3.56 2.22
N VAL A 594 10.30 4.04 1.80
CA VAL A 594 11.25 3.27 1.00
C VAL A 594 11.81 2.08 1.78
N ALA A 595 12.09 2.25 3.08
CA ALA A 595 12.53 1.18 3.96
C ALA A 595 11.49 0.05 4.00
N VAL A 596 10.23 0.37 4.25
CA VAL A 596 9.12 -0.61 4.25
C VAL A 596 8.94 -1.26 2.87
N GLY A 597 8.89 -0.47 1.79
CA GLY A 597 8.75 -0.98 0.43
C GLY A 597 9.88 -1.93 0.02
N SER A 598 11.09 -1.73 0.57
CA SER A 598 12.24 -2.59 0.28
C SER A 598 12.17 -3.99 0.90
N LEU A 599 11.29 -4.20 1.89
CA LEU A 599 11.07 -5.50 2.52
C LEU A 599 10.32 -6.49 1.62
N ASP A 600 9.50 -6.00 0.67
CA ASP A 600 8.63 -6.83 -0.19
C ASP A 600 7.65 -7.70 0.60
N LEU A 601 7.04 -7.12 1.64
CA LEU A 601 6.02 -7.80 2.44
C LEU A 601 4.85 -8.22 1.54
N SER A 602 4.33 -9.43 1.74
CA SER A 602 3.07 -9.87 1.14
C SER A 602 2.01 -9.85 2.22
N PRO A 603 0.98 -8.97 2.14
CA PRO A 603 -0.10 -8.94 3.12
C PRO A 603 -0.83 -10.28 3.28
N TRP A 604 -0.87 -11.09 2.21
CA TRP A 604 -1.45 -12.44 2.24
C TRP A 604 -0.63 -13.46 3.03
N GLU A 605 0.69 -13.25 3.14
CA GLU A 605 1.58 -14.12 3.91
C GLU A 605 1.58 -13.76 5.40
N VAL A 606 1.01 -12.61 5.78
CA VAL A 606 0.92 -12.16 7.17
C VAL A 606 -0.34 -12.75 7.79
N SER A 607 -0.16 -13.49 8.88
CA SER A 607 -1.27 -14.01 9.68
C SER A 607 -2.06 -12.85 10.29
N SER A 608 -3.37 -12.86 10.09
CA SER A 608 -4.31 -11.83 10.56
C SER A 608 -4.71 -12.01 12.01
#